data_AF-A0A117I761-F1
#
_entry.id   AF-A0A117I761-F1
#
_cell.length_a   1.000
_cell.length_b   1.000
_cell.length_c   1.000
_cell.angle_alpha   90.00
_cell.angle_beta   90.00
_cell.angle_gamma   90.00
#
_symmetry.space_group_name_H-M   'P 1'
#
loop_
_entity.id
_entity.type
_entity.pdbx_description
1 polymer ?
#
loop_
_entity_poly.entity_id
_entity_poly.type
_entity_poly.pdbx_seq_one_letter_code
_entity_poly.pdbx_strand_id
1 'polypeptide(L)'
;MPGIAELALGAAPIAGGALLGMAAGNLKPPDVRGLIVKDMDLLDRLPAEQTERRARLQASIDQRIDDLVTANERGRQLRLAAASYEGNWRDIVVFICAVLFTIVWWNVSHSRANWMVMFIVMIIVSVVAGIYAGRGILRVVTTRVLHRDRQTQ
;
A
#
# COMPACT_ATOMS: atom_id res chain seq x y z
N MET A 1 6.26 36.20 -5.72
CA MET A 1 6.62 35.14 -6.70
C MET A 1 5.98 33.86 -6.19
N PRO A 2 5.13 33.17 -6.97
CA PRO A 2 4.41 32.00 -6.48
C PRO A 2 5.44 30.92 -6.12
N GLY A 3 5.48 30.56 -4.85
CA GLY A 3 6.45 29.60 -4.34
C GLY A 3 6.06 28.20 -4.78
N ILE A 4 7.05 27.33 -4.95
CA ILE A 4 6.91 25.87 -5.03
C ILE A 4 5.88 25.27 -4.03
N ALA A 5 5.62 25.95 -2.91
CA ALA A 5 4.56 25.63 -1.96
C ALA A 5 3.13 25.75 -2.52
N GLU A 6 2.81 26.76 -3.33
CA GLU A 6 1.49 26.93 -3.98
C GLU A 6 1.25 25.87 -5.06
N LEU A 7 2.30 25.47 -5.78
CA LEU A 7 2.23 24.39 -6.77
C LEU A 7 2.00 23.01 -6.11
N ALA A 8 2.66 22.77 -4.97
CA ALA A 8 2.46 21.56 -4.17
C ALA A 8 1.07 21.52 -3.49
N LEU A 9 0.58 22.66 -2.99
CA LEU A 9 -0.76 22.80 -2.41
C LEU A 9 -1.87 22.56 -3.45
N GLY A 10 -1.68 22.99 -4.71
CA GLY A 10 -2.63 22.73 -5.79
C GLY A 10 -2.63 21.29 -6.29
N ALA A 11 -1.49 20.58 -6.22
CA ALA A 11 -1.36 19.21 -6.69
C ALA A 11 -1.77 18.14 -5.65
N ALA A 12 -1.71 18.47 -4.35
CA ALA A 12 -2.00 17.53 -3.27
C ALA A 12 -3.42 16.91 -3.31
N PRO A 13 -4.51 17.65 -3.61
CA PRO A 13 -5.85 17.08 -3.71
C PRO A 13 -6.00 16.10 -4.89
N ILE A 14 -5.34 16.38 -6.02
CA ILE A 14 -5.41 15.53 -7.22
C ILE A 14 -4.63 14.23 -6.99
N ALA A 15 -3.43 14.33 -6.41
CA ALA A 15 -2.64 13.15 -6.03
C ALA A 15 -3.36 12.31 -4.96
N GLY A 16 -3.95 12.94 -3.94
CA GLY A 16 -4.74 12.26 -2.91
C GLY A 16 -5.99 11.59 -3.47
N GLY A 17 -6.72 12.27 -4.35
CA GLY A 17 -7.90 11.74 -5.04
C GLY A 17 -7.57 10.56 -5.97
N ALA A 18 -6.46 10.62 -6.70
CA ALA A 18 -5.99 9.53 -7.53
C ALA A 18 -5.61 8.29 -6.70
N LEU A 19 -4.88 8.48 -5.60
CA LEU A 19 -4.53 7.39 -4.67
C LEU A 19 -5.78 6.75 -4.03
N LEU A 20 -6.76 7.55 -3.64
CA LEU A 20 -8.04 7.06 -3.12
C LEU A 20 -8.84 6.30 -4.19
N GLY A 21 -8.86 6.78 -5.44
CA GLY A 21 -9.51 6.08 -6.56
C GLY A 21 -8.87 4.72 -6.86
N MET A 22 -7.53 4.63 -6.75
CA MET A 22 -6.81 3.36 -6.88
C MET A 22 -7.07 2.43 -5.69
N ALA A 23 -7.08 2.95 -4.45
CA ALA A 23 -7.33 2.18 -3.24
C ALA A 23 -8.79 1.67 -3.16
N ALA A 24 -9.75 2.43 -3.68
CA ALA A 24 -11.16 2.04 -3.76
C ALA A 24 -11.44 0.92 -4.79
N GLY A 25 -10.42 0.47 -5.54
CA GLY A 25 -10.55 -0.68 -6.46
C GLY A 25 -11.22 -0.37 -7.79
N ASN A 26 -11.34 0.91 -8.17
CA ASN A 26 -11.96 1.31 -9.44
C ASN A 26 -11.11 0.95 -10.68
N LEU A 27 -9.86 0.52 -10.50
CA LEU A 27 -9.05 -0.07 -11.57
C LEU A 27 -9.44 -1.54 -11.73
N LYS A 28 -10.29 -1.83 -12.73
CA LYS A 28 -10.61 -3.19 -13.13
C LYS A 28 -9.33 -3.88 -13.64
N PRO A 29 -8.87 -4.97 -12.98
CA PRO A 29 -7.71 -5.71 -13.46
C PRO A 29 -8.00 -6.33 -14.83
N PRO A 30 -6.98 -6.52 -15.69
CA PRO A 30 -7.15 -7.25 -16.93
C PRO A 30 -7.64 -8.68 -16.66
N ASP A 31 -8.58 -9.17 -17.47
CA ASP A 31 -9.18 -10.50 -17.34
C ASP A 31 -8.26 -11.58 -17.93
N VAL A 32 -7.22 -11.93 -17.18
CA VAL A 32 -6.22 -12.94 -17.58
C VAL A 32 -6.84 -14.32 -17.77
N ARG A 33 -7.85 -14.68 -16.96
CA ARG A 33 -8.54 -15.97 -17.08
C ARG A 33 -9.33 -16.04 -18.39
N GLY A 34 -10.04 -14.96 -18.75
CA GLY A 34 -10.73 -14.87 -20.03
C GLY A 34 -9.78 -14.94 -21.23
N LEU A 35 -8.55 -14.42 -21.11
CA LEU A 35 -7.52 -14.57 -22.15
C LEU A 35 -7.04 -16.02 -22.30
N ILE A 36 -6.78 -16.72 -21.19
CA ILE A 36 -6.36 -18.13 -21.22
C ILE A 36 -7.43 -19.02 -21.87
N VAL A 37 -8.71 -18.81 -21.54
CA VAL A 37 -9.82 -19.56 -22.15
C VAL A 37 -9.87 -19.36 -23.66
N LYS A 38 -9.62 -18.14 -24.15
CA LYS A 38 -9.55 -17.85 -25.59
C LYS A 38 -8.36 -18.53 -26.25
N ASP A 39 -7.21 -18.56 -25.59
CA ASP A 39 -6.01 -19.25 -26.10
C ASP A 39 -6.24 -20.77 -26.18
N MET A 40 -6.96 -21.36 -25.22
CA MET A 40 -7.36 -22.78 -25.26
C MET A 40 -8.34 -23.09 -26.41
N ASP A 41 -9.37 -22.26 -26.61
CA ASP A 41 -10.29 -22.41 -27.75
C ASP A 41 -9.54 -22.28 -29.10
N LEU A 42 -8.55 -21.39 -29.18
CA LEU A 42 -7.69 -21.27 -30.36
C LEU A 42 -6.86 -22.55 -30.58
N LEU A 43 -6.33 -23.15 -29.51
CA LEU A 43 -5.59 -24.40 -29.58
C LEU A 43 -6.46 -25.55 -30.08
N ASP A 44 -7.71 -25.64 -29.64
CA ASP A 44 -8.64 -26.69 -30.09
C ASP A 44 -8.98 -26.57 -31.58
N ARG A 45 -9.01 -25.35 -32.12
CA ARG A 45 -9.32 -25.08 -33.54
C ARG A 45 -8.14 -25.26 -34.48
N LEU A 46 -6.91 -25.36 -33.97
CA LEU A 46 -5.72 -25.54 -34.81
C LEU A 46 -5.73 -26.93 -35.50
N PRO A 47 -5.40 -27.04 -36.80
CA PRO A 47 -5.28 -28.33 -37.46
C PRO A 47 -4.28 -29.25 -36.77
N ALA A 48 -4.60 -30.54 -36.66
CA ALA A 48 -3.82 -31.53 -35.89
C ALA A 48 -2.42 -31.76 -36.48
N GLU A 49 -2.26 -31.50 -37.78
CA GLU A 49 -1.01 -31.63 -38.53
C GLU A 49 0.02 -30.56 -38.12
N GLN A 50 -0.43 -29.43 -37.56
CA GLN A 50 0.43 -28.32 -37.14
C GLN A 50 1.01 -28.54 -35.73
N THR A 51 1.65 -29.70 -35.52
CA THR A 51 2.16 -30.15 -34.22
C THR A 51 3.08 -29.13 -33.55
N GLU A 52 4.00 -28.53 -34.29
CA GLU A 52 4.95 -27.54 -33.75
C GLU A 52 4.26 -26.24 -33.30
N ARG A 53 3.27 -25.77 -34.07
CA ARG A 53 2.52 -24.55 -33.74
C ARG A 53 1.62 -24.78 -32.52
N ARG A 54 0.96 -25.94 -32.46
CA ARG A 54 0.16 -26.36 -31.30
C ARG A 54 1.02 -26.46 -30.04
N ALA A 55 2.20 -27.08 -30.15
CA ALA A 55 3.15 -27.18 -29.03
C ALA A 55 3.62 -25.81 -28.53
N ARG A 56 3.94 -24.88 -29.44
CA ARG A 56 4.31 -23.51 -29.06
C ARG A 56 3.18 -22.75 -28.38
N LEU A 57 1.94 -22.89 -28.87
CA LEU A 57 0.78 -22.24 -28.25
C LEU A 57 0.49 -22.85 -26.87
N GLN A 58 0.54 -24.17 -26.73
CA GLN A 58 0.41 -24.85 -25.44
C GLN A 58 1.44 -24.34 -24.43
N ALA A 59 2.72 -24.24 -24.81
CA ALA A 59 3.76 -23.72 -23.93
C ALA A 59 3.48 -22.27 -23.46
N SER A 60 2.93 -21.42 -24.35
CA SER A 60 2.54 -20.06 -23.96
C SER A 60 1.34 -20.02 -23.01
N ILE A 61 0.40 -20.95 -23.14
CA ILE A 61 -0.75 -21.07 -22.26
C ILE A 61 -0.27 -21.51 -20.87
N ASP A 62 0.56 -22.53 -20.82
CA ASP A 62 1.11 -23.08 -19.57
C ASP A 62 1.88 -22.00 -18.80
N GLN A 63 2.73 -21.22 -19.49
CA GLN A 63 3.45 -20.11 -18.87
C GLN A 63 2.49 -19.05 -18.30
N ARG A 64 1.41 -18.70 -18.99
CA ARG A 64 0.41 -17.76 -18.46
C ARG A 64 -0.32 -18.31 -17.23
N ILE A 65 -0.57 -19.62 -17.19
CA ILE A 65 -1.18 -20.27 -16.02
C ILE A 65 -0.21 -20.20 -14.83
N ASP A 66 1.06 -20.50 -15.03
CA ASP A 66 2.08 -20.43 -13.98
C ASP A 66 2.24 -19.01 -13.41
N ASP A 67 2.22 -18.00 -14.28
CA ASP A 67 2.24 -16.60 -13.88
C ASP A 67 1.01 -16.24 -13.04
N LEU A 68 -0.18 -16.71 -13.43
CA LEU A 68 -1.42 -16.49 -12.70
C LEU A 68 -1.41 -17.16 -11.33
N VAL A 69 -0.90 -18.39 -11.25
CA VAL A 69 -0.75 -19.14 -9.99
C VAL A 69 0.23 -18.40 -9.08
N THR A 70 1.39 -17.99 -9.59
CA THR A 70 2.41 -17.25 -8.85
C THR A 70 1.88 -15.93 -8.34
N ALA A 71 1.17 -15.17 -9.17
CA ALA A 71 0.56 -13.90 -8.79
C ALA A 71 -0.50 -14.08 -7.69
N ASN A 72 -1.33 -15.12 -7.81
CA ASN A 72 -2.37 -15.41 -6.81
C ASN A 72 -1.75 -15.86 -5.48
N GLU A 73 -0.69 -16.66 -5.51
CA GLU A 73 0.03 -17.09 -4.30
C GLU A 73 0.72 -15.90 -3.61
N ARG A 74 1.38 -15.03 -4.38
CA ARG A 74 1.91 -13.76 -3.83
C ARG A 74 0.81 -12.88 -3.25
N GLY A 75 -0.33 -12.77 -3.94
CA GLY A 75 -1.50 -12.04 -3.44
C GLY A 75 -2.04 -12.63 -2.13
N ARG A 76 -2.09 -13.95 -2.01
CA ARG A 76 -2.48 -14.66 -0.79
C ARG A 76 -1.48 -14.39 0.33
N GLN A 77 -0.18 -14.47 0.06
CA GLN A 77 0.86 -14.15 1.05
C GLN A 77 0.78 -12.70 1.50
N LEU A 78 0.55 -11.75 0.59
CA LEU A 78 0.35 -10.34 0.93
C LEU A 78 -0.91 -10.13 1.78
N ARG A 79 -2.02 -10.80 1.45
CA ARG A 79 -3.25 -10.74 2.27
C ARG A 79 -3.05 -11.36 3.64
N LEU A 80 -2.34 -12.48 3.74
CA LEU A 80 -2.01 -13.11 5.00
C LEU A 80 -1.05 -12.24 5.82
N ALA A 81 -0.05 -11.64 5.18
CA ALA A 81 0.86 -10.69 5.81
C ALA A 81 0.11 -9.44 6.31
N ALA A 82 -0.80 -8.89 5.51
CA ALA A 82 -1.64 -7.76 5.88
C ALA A 82 -2.67 -8.12 6.97
N ALA A 83 -3.27 -9.31 6.93
CA ALA A 83 -4.17 -9.81 7.96
C ALA A 83 -3.43 -10.11 9.27
N SER A 84 -2.17 -10.56 9.19
CA SER A 84 -1.28 -10.73 10.34
C SER A 84 -0.66 -9.43 10.83
N TYR A 85 -0.80 -8.34 10.06
CA TYR A 85 -0.33 -7.02 10.47
C TYR A 85 -1.33 -6.41 11.46
N GLU A 86 -1.19 -6.77 12.73
CA GLU A 86 -1.89 -6.13 13.86
C GLU A 86 -1.31 -4.74 14.21
N GLY A 87 -0.53 -4.12 13.32
CA GLY A 87 0.01 -2.78 13.53
C GLY A 87 -1.10 -1.75 13.34
N ASN A 88 -1.33 -0.92 14.35
CA ASN A 88 -2.40 0.08 14.35
C ASN A 88 -2.09 1.21 13.34
N TRP A 89 -2.33 0.95 12.05
CA TRP A 89 -2.15 1.90 10.92
C TRP A 89 -2.75 3.27 11.22
N ARG A 90 -3.90 3.29 11.91
CA ARG A 90 -4.54 4.50 12.39
C ARG A 90 -3.58 5.38 13.18
N ASP A 91 -2.81 4.82 14.10
CA ASP A 91 -1.92 5.59 14.97
C ASP A 91 -0.71 6.14 14.18
N ILE A 92 -0.24 5.43 13.15
CA ILE A 92 0.80 5.91 12.22
C ILE A 92 0.29 7.10 11.41
N VAL A 93 -0.91 7.00 10.85
CA VAL A 93 -1.54 8.09 10.09
C VAL A 93 -1.77 9.30 10.99
N VAL A 94 -2.28 9.09 12.20
CA VAL A 94 -2.50 10.16 13.18
C VAL A 94 -1.18 10.84 13.55
N PHE A 95 -0.10 10.08 13.73
CA PHE A 95 1.24 10.65 13.97
C PHE A 95 1.72 11.51 12.79
N ILE A 96 1.62 11.02 11.55
CA ILE A 96 1.98 11.79 10.35
C ILE A 96 1.14 13.06 10.24
N CYS A 97 -0.18 12.96 10.45
CA CYS A 97 -1.07 14.12 10.47
C CYS A 97 -0.68 15.15 11.54
N ALA A 98 -0.34 14.70 12.75
CA ALA A 98 0.06 15.58 13.85
C ALA A 98 1.39 16.30 13.55
N VAL A 99 2.37 15.60 12.97
CA VAL A 99 3.65 16.19 12.56
C VAL A 99 3.45 17.19 11.43
N LEU A 100 2.72 16.83 10.37
CA LEU A 100 2.43 17.72 9.25
C LEU A 100 1.67 18.97 9.69
N PHE A 101 0.67 18.81 10.58
CA PHE A 101 -0.05 19.93 11.15
C PHE A 101 0.90 20.84 11.95
N THR A 102 1.80 20.28 12.74
CA THR A 102 2.80 21.05 13.51
C THR A 102 3.71 21.87 12.58
N ILE A 103 4.15 21.29 11.46
CA ILE A 103 4.99 21.96 10.45
C ILE A 103 4.21 23.10 9.76
N VAL A 104 2.97 22.84 9.32
CA VAL A 104 2.12 23.85 8.67
C VAL A 104 1.81 24.99 9.64
N TRP A 105 1.45 24.66 10.88
CA TRP A 105 1.16 25.63 11.92
C TRP A 105 2.34 26.52 12.26
N TRP A 106 3.57 25.99 12.25
CA TRP A 106 4.80 26.76 12.46
C TRP A 106 5.00 27.87 11.41
N ASN A 107 4.42 27.74 10.21
CA ASN A 107 4.58 28.70 9.12
C ASN A 107 3.48 29.79 9.08
N VAL A 108 2.44 29.69 9.91
CA VAL A 108 1.34 30.68 9.97
C VAL A 108 1.79 31.93 10.76
N SER A 109 1.21 33.11 10.52
CA SER A 109 1.50 34.31 11.32
C SER A 109 0.60 34.38 12.56
N HIS A 110 1.21 34.50 13.74
CA HIS A 110 0.50 34.26 15.00
C HIS A 110 0.29 35.51 15.85
N SER A 111 -0.58 36.38 15.37
CA SER A 111 -0.82 37.71 15.94
C SER A 111 -1.75 37.77 17.18
N ARG A 112 -2.09 36.64 17.83
CA ARG A 112 -3.02 36.62 18.99
C ARG A 112 -2.42 35.99 20.26
N ALA A 113 -2.80 36.54 21.42
CA ALA A 113 -2.28 36.17 22.75
C ALA A 113 -2.54 34.70 23.17
N ASN A 114 -3.60 34.06 22.67
CA ASN A 114 -3.91 32.66 23.00
C ASN A 114 -3.09 31.63 22.21
N TRP A 115 -2.12 32.12 21.42
CA TRP A 115 -1.36 31.29 20.50
C TRP A 115 -0.44 30.28 21.20
N MET A 116 0.16 30.68 22.33
CA MET A 116 1.05 29.83 23.11
C MET A 116 0.32 28.60 23.68
N VAL A 117 -0.94 28.75 24.10
CA VAL A 117 -1.75 27.64 24.63
C VAL A 117 -2.10 26.63 23.54
N MET A 118 -2.48 27.10 22.34
CA MET A 118 -2.81 26.23 21.21
C MET A 118 -1.58 25.44 20.72
N PHE A 119 -0.39 26.07 20.77
CA PHE A 119 0.87 25.42 20.46
C PHE A 119 1.22 24.30 21.46
N ILE A 120 1.05 24.55 22.77
CA ILE A 120 1.26 23.54 23.81
C ILE A 120 0.28 22.36 23.65
N VAL A 121 -1.00 22.63 23.38
CA VAL A 121 -2.00 21.59 23.11
C VAL A 121 -1.60 20.74 21.89
N MET A 122 -1.08 21.36 20.83
CA MET A 122 -0.60 20.65 19.66
C MET A 122 0.61 19.76 19.94
N ILE A 123 1.57 20.22 20.73
CA ILE A 123 2.69 19.39 21.18
C ILE A 123 2.18 18.18 21.96
N ILE A 124 1.24 18.38 22.89
CA ILE A 124 0.67 17.29 23.69
C ILE A 124 -0.04 16.26 22.79
N VAL A 125 -0.85 16.71 21.82
CA VAL A 125 -1.52 15.81 20.88
C VAL A 125 -0.51 15.03 20.04
N SER A 126 0.54 15.68 19.54
CA SER A 126 1.63 15.04 18.78
C SER A 126 2.39 14.01 19.62
N VAL A 127 2.67 14.31 20.89
CA VAL A 127 3.34 13.38 21.82
C VAL A 127 2.45 12.18 22.13
N VAL A 128 1.15 12.40 22.41
CA VAL A 128 0.20 11.31 22.69
C VAL A 128 0.02 10.40 21.46
N ALA A 129 -0.10 10.99 20.26
CA ALA A 129 -0.11 10.25 19.00
C ALA A 129 1.18 9.45 18.79
N GLY A 130 2.34 10.07 19.05
CA GLY A 130 3.65 9.42 18.95
C GLY A 130 3.81 8.26 19.92
N ILE A 131 3.31 8.37 21.16
CA ILE A 131 3.31 7.28 22.15
C ILE A 131 2.43 6.12 21.67
N TYR A 132 1.25 6.39 21.13
CA TYR A 132 0.36 5.34 20.59
C TYR A 132 0.99 4.62 19.39
N ALA A 133 1.56 5.37 18.44
CA ALA A 133 2.30 4.82 17.31
C ALA A 133 3.52 4.00 17.77
N GLY A 134 4.28 4.51 18.75
CA GLY A 134 5.44 3.85 19.34
C GLY A 134 5.12 2.55 20.06
N ARG A 135 3.97 2.45 20.75
CA ARG A 135 3.50 1.19 21.37
C ARG A 135 3.19 0.11 20.34
N GLY A 136 2.68 0.50 19.17
CA GLY A 136 2.48 -0.42 18.04
C GLY A 136 3.79 -0.99 17.51
N ILE A 137 4.82 -0.15 17.39
CA ILE A 137 6.15 -0.56 16.92
C ILE A 137 6.87 -1.44 17.96
N LEU A 138 6.80 -1.07 19.24
CA LEU A 138 7.44 -1.83 20.33
C LEU A 138 6.91 -3.27 20.43
N ARG A 139 5.60 -3.51 20.23
CA ARG A 139 5.05 -4.87 20.18
C ARG A 139 5.69 -5.70 19.07
N VAL A 140 5.73 -5.17 17.84
CA VAL A 140 6.31 -5.86 16.68
C VAL A 140 7.80 -6.17 16.87
N VAL A 141 8.55 -5.26 17.49
CA VAL A 141 9.97 -5.47 17.80
C VAL A 141 10.14 -6.54 18.89
N THR A 142 9.37 -6.48 19.98
CA THR A 142 9.45 -7.49 21.05
C THR A 142 9.07 -8.90 20.56
N THR A 143 8.07 -9.05 19.70
CA THR A 143 7.68 -10.36 19.15
C THR A 143 8.72 -10.92 18.18
N ARG A 144 9.41 -10.08 17.39
CA ARG A 144 10.50 -10.53 16.50
C ARG A 144 11.81 -10.83 17.23
N VAL A 145 12.12 -10.10 18.30
CA VAL A 145 13.33 -10.32 19.11
C VAL A 145 13.19 -11.61 19.94
N LEU A 146 12.03 -11.84 20.57
CA LEU A 146 11.79 -13.05 21.38
C LEU A 146 11.76 -14.34 20.54
N HIS A 147 11.43 -14.27 19.24
CA HIS A 147 11.48 -15.45 18.36
C HIS A 147 12.88 -15.79 17.84
N ARG A 148 13.84 -14.87 17.92
CA ARG A 148 15.21 -15.10 17.45
C ARG A 148 16.03 -15.95 18.44
N ASP A 149 15.70 -15.91 19.72
CA ASP A 149 16.39 -16.67 20.78
C ASP A 149 15.95 -18.15 20.88
N ARG A 150 14.92 -18.57 20.14
CA ARG A 150 14.45 -19.97 20.12
C ARG A 150 14.95 -20.79 18.93
N GLN A 151 15.69 -20.20 17.99
CA GLN A 151 16.26 -20.93 16.84
C GLN A 151 17.75 -21.26 17.00
N THR A 152 18.35 -20.93 18.15
CA THR A 152 19.77 -21.16 18.46
C THR A 152 20.03 -22.16 19.60
N GLN A 153 19.01 -22.93 20.00
CA GLN A 153 19.16 -24.15 20.82
C GLN A 153 18.68 -25.35 20.03
#